data_AF-A0A7C5WGB0-F1
#
_entry.id   AF-A0A7C5WGB0-F1
#
_cell.length_a   1.000
_cell.length_b   1.000
_cell.length_c   1.000
_cell.angle_alpha   90.00
_cell.angle_beta   90.00
_cell.angle_gamma   90.00
#
_symmetry.space_group_name_H-M   'P 1'
#
loop_
_entity.id
_entity.type
_entity.pdbx_description
1 polymer ?
#
loop_
_entity_poly.entity_id
_entity_poly.type
_entity_poly.pdbx_seq_one_letter_code
_entity_poly.pdbx_strand_id
1 'polypeptide(L)'
;MDLEGIIEAVKYNCNVSDARYWGFFSICGLLMRLRELYRSEHSLKPWEAIPREEISRWIEEREKLWQELEGATLGPIRIDDEIFEPFSVEEINERLNPAGLLYGGGYGRFNKPSFFLARLRAFDEIYDYHVYHAGEEFCRDLLAPAAMLQGRCIFIREEQIRVLLW
;
A
#
# COMPACT_ATOMS: atom_id res chain seq x y z
N MET A 1 -5.48 2.07 19.94
CA MET A 1 -5.00 1.95 18.56
C MET A 1 -4.66 3.32 18.00
N ASP A 2 -3.36 3.59 17.87
CA ASP A 2 -2.80 4.77 17.23
C ASP A 2 -2.75 4.57 15.71
N LEU A 3 -3.72 5.15 14.99
CA LEU A 3 -3.84 4.96 13.54
C LEU A 3 -2.70 5.65 12.78
N GLU A 4 -2.30 6.86 13.20
CA GLU A 4 -1.25 7.62 12.52
C GLU A 4 0.09 6.87 12.60
N GLY A 5 0.46 6.37 13.78
CA GLY A 5 1.67 5.57 13.94
C GLY A 5 1.68 4.29 13.09
N ILE A 6 0.51 3.63 12.92
CA ILE A 6 0.39 2.45 12.04
C ILE A 6 0.54 2.85 10.58
N ILE A 7 -0.10 3.94 10.15
CA ILE A 7 0.03 4.47 8.78
C ILE A 7 1.51 4.78 8.48
N GLU A 8 2.20 5.46 9.38
CA GLU A 8 3.61 5.80 9.24
C GLU A 8 4.49 4.54 9.14
N ALA A 9 4.28 3.54 10.00
CA ALA A 9 5.03 2.29 9.97
C ALA A 9 4.81 1.49 8.67
N VAL A 10 3.56 1.39 8.21
CA VAL A 10 3.25 0.71 6.94
C VAL A 10 3.82 1.51 5.77
N LYS A 11 3.69 2.85 5.78
CA LYS A 11 4.21 3.70 4.71
C LYS A 11 5.73 3.67 4.64
N TYR A 12 6.41 3.58 5.76
CA TYR A 12 7.85 3.36 5.82
C TYR A 12 8.23 2.08 5.05
N ASN A 13 7.57 0.96 5.33
CA ASN A 13 7.80 -0.30 4.62
C ASN A 13 7.48 -0.21 3.12
N CYS A 14 6.43 0.51 2.73
CA CYS A 14 6.14 0.83 1.32
C CYS A 14 7.32 1.56 0.66
N ASN A 15 7.83 2.61 1.29
CA ASN A 15 8.92 3.42 0.76
C ASN A 15 10.25 2.66 0.70
N VAL A 16 10.58 1.86 1.72
CA VAL A 16 11.77 0.98 1.71
C VAL A 16 11.70 -0.02 0.55
N SER A 17 10.52 -0.60 0.33
CA SER A 17 10.31 -1.50 -0.80
C SER A 17 10.41 -0.77 -2.15
N ASP A 18 9.76 0.38 -2.30
CA ASP A 18 9.83 1.13 -3.56
C ASP A 18 11.26 1.60 -3.87
N ALA A 19 12.02 2.06 -2.86
CA ALA A 19 13.42 2.47 -2.99
C ALA A 19 14.32 1.40 -3.59
N ARG A 20 14.07 0.12 -3.27
CA ARG A 20 14.87 -1.01 -3.75
C ARG A 20 14.41 -1.57 -5.10
N TYR A 21 13.15 -1.33 -5.49
CA TYR A 21 12.52 -2.02 -6.62
C TYR A 21 12.00 -1.09 -7.72
N TRP A 22 12.08 0.24 -7.59
CA TRP A 22 11.63 1.18 -8.63
C TRP A 22 12.28 0.92 -9.99
N GLY A 23 13.53 0.46 -10.01
CA GLY A 23 14.31 0.16 -11.23
C GLY A 23 13.77 -1.02 -12.05
N PHE A 24 12.82 -1.82 -11.53
CA PHE A 24 12.16 -2.87 -12.31
C PHE A 24 11.07 -2.35 -13.26
N PHE A 25 10.68 -1.08 -13.14
CA PHE A 25 9.72 -0.45 -14.04
C PHE A 25 10.43 0.27 -15.19
N SER A 26 9.84 0.26 -16.38
CA SER A 26 10.28 1.18 -17.44
C SER A 26 10.02 2.62 -17.01
N ILE A 27 10.75 3.59 -17.58
CA ILE A 27 10.61 5.02 -17.22
C ILE A 27 9.14 5.48 -17.32
N CYS A 28 8.46 5.21 -18.44
CA CYS A 28 7.05 5.54 -18.59
C CYS A 28 6.17 4.79 -17.57
N GLY A 29 6.49 3.52 -17.29
CA GLY A 29 5.77 2.70 -16.31
C GLY A 29 5.92 3.22 -14.88
N LEU A 30 7.09 3.73 -14.52
CA LEU A 30 7.36 4.36 -13.23
C LEU A 30 6.62 5.68 -13.09
N LEU A 31 6.71 6.56 -14.10
CA LEU A 31 6.04 7.87 -14.08
C LEU A 31 4.51 7.73 -13.94
N MET A 32 3.90 6.77 -14.63
CA MET A 32 2.46 6.49 -14.45
C MET A 32 2.13 6.05 -13.02
N ARG A 33 2.95 5.20 -12.41
CA ARG A 33 2.74 4.74 -11.02
C ARG A 33 2.96 5.84 -9.99
N LEU A 34 3.98 6.67 -10.16
CA LEU A 34 4.22 7.85 -9.34
C LEU A 34 3.02 8.80 -9.40
N ARG A 35 2.50 9.05 -10.60
CA ARG A 35 1.30 9.87 -10.78
C ARG A 35 0.08 9.29 -10.07
N GLU A 36 -0.16 7.99 -10.18
CA GLU A 36 -1.27 7.36 -9.47
C GLU A 36 -1.04 7.30 -7.95
N LEU A 37 0.18 7.12 -7.48
CA LEU A 37 0.51 7.19 -6.05
C LEU A 37 0.29 8.59 -5.50
N TYR A 38 0.69 9.64 -6.24
CA TYR A 38 0.39 11.03 -5.89
C TYR A 38 -1.11 11.23 -5.67
N ARG A 39 -1.96 10.72 -6.58
CA ARG A 39 -3.42 10.83 -6.43
C ARG A 39 -3.93 10.24 -5.14
N SER A 40 -3.53 9.01 -4.86
CA SER A 40 -3.95 8.27 -3.67
C SER A 40 -3.53 8.99 -2.38
N GLU A 41 -2.28 9.44 -2.31
CA GLU A 41 -1.77 10.19 -1.14
C GLU A 41 -2.43 11.57 -0.93
N HIS A 42 -3.03 12.14 -1.97
CA HIS A 42 -3.75 13.42 -1.91
C HIS A 42 -5.27 13.25 -2.01
N SER A 43 -5.77 12.02 -1.89
CA SER A 43 -7.19 11.68 -1.98
C SER A 43 -7.88 12.22 -3.25
N LEU A 44 -7.15 12.30 -4.36
CA LEU A 44 -7.65 12.75 -5.65
C LEU A 44 -8.32 11.61 -6.41
N LYS A 45 -9.44 11.92 -7.05
CA LYS A 45 -10.16 11.01 -7.95
C LYS A 45 -9.37 10.82 -9.26
N PRO A 46 -9.61 9.72 -9.99
CA PRO A 46 -8.88 9.40 -11.22
C PRO A 46 -8.93 10.50 -12.31
N TRP A 47 -10.04 11.24 -12.39
CA TRP A 47 -10.26 12.32 -13.37
C TRP A 47 -9.82 13.70 -12.91
N GLU A 48 -9.40 13.89 -11.66
CA GLU A 48 -8.98 15.21 -11.17
C GLU A 48 -7.65 15.62 -11.80
N ALA A 49 -7.49 16.89 -12.13
CA ALA A 49 -6.24 17.40 -12.66
C ALA A 49 -5.14 17.34 -11.59
N ILE A 50 -3.91 17.06 -12.00
CA ILE A 50 -2.73 17.18 -11.13
C ILE A 50 -1.92 18.38 -11.61
N PRO A 51 -1.70 19.41 -10.78
CA PRO A 51 -0.84 20.53 -11.13
C PRO A 51 0.59 20.03 -11.40
N ARG A 52 1.14 20.39 -12.57
CA ARG A 52 2.45 19.90 -13.02
C ARG A 52 3.58 20.25 -12.03
N GLU A 53 3.56 21.46 -11.49
CA GLU A 53 4.59 21.93 -10.57
C GLU A 53 4.56 21.16 -9.24
N GLU A 54 3.36 20.85 -8.74
CA GLU A 54 3.19 20.12 -7.49
C GLU A 54 3.67 18.67 -7.59
N ILE A 55 3.27 17.95 -8.65
CA ILE A 55 3.72 16.57 -8.85
C ILE A 55 5.23 16.50 -9.12
N SER A 56 5.81 17.44 -9.87
CA SER A 56 7.25 17.45 -10.08
C SER A 56 8.00 17.60 -8.75
N ARG A 57 7.60 18.55 -7.90
CA ARG A 57 8.21 18.71 -6.57
C ARG A 57 8.03 17.47 -5.69
N TRP A 58 6.83 16.88 -5.67
CA TRP A 58 6.57 15.67 -4.90
C TRP A 58 7.40 14.48 -5.40
N ILE A 59 7.61 14.34 -6.71
CA ILE A 59 8.49 13.29 -7.28
C ILE A 59 9.93 13.52 -6.81
N GLU A 60 10.44 14.75 -6.86
CA GLU A 60 11.80 15.06 -6.40
C GLU A 60 12.00 14.73 -4.91
N GLU A 61 11.01 15.04 -4.06
CA GLU A 61 11.01 14.69 -2.65
C GLU A 61 10.98 13.17 -2.44
N ARG A 62 10.16 12.46 -3.23
CA ARG A 62 10.08 10.99 -3.19
C ARG A 62 11.39 10.33 -3.58
N GLU A 63 12.05 10.82 -4.63
CA GLU A 63 13.33 10.28 -5.09
C GLU A 63 14.44 10.49 -4.06
N LYS A 64 14.50 11.65 -3.41
CA LYS A 64 15.43 11.90 -2.30
C LYS A 64 15.19 10.94 -1.14
N LEU A 65 13.93 10.76 -0.73
CA LEU A 65 13.56 9.80 0.30
C LEU A 65 14.00 8.37 -0.06
N TRP A 66 13.81 7.95 -1.32
CA TRP A 66 14.24 6.62 -1.74
C TRP A 66 15.76 6.44 -1.76
N GLN A 67 16.52 7.48 -2.11
CA GLN A 67 17.99 7.43 -1.99
C GLN A 67 18.44 7.20 -0.55
N GLU A 68 17.75 7.79 0.43
CA GLU A 68 18.05 7.58 1.85
C GLU A 68 17.66 6.17 2.33
N LEU A 69 16.63 5.57 1.74
CA LEU A 69 16.06 4.29 2.16
C LEU A 69 16.57 3.07 1.36
N GLU A 70 17.36 3.23 0.32
CA GLU A 70 17.80 2.14 -0.57
C GLU A 70 18.47 0.99 0.21
N GLY A 71 19.30 1.31 1.20
CA GLY A 71 19.94 0.35 2.11
C GLY A 71 19.12 -0.05 3.35
N ALA A 72 18.00 0.62 3.63
CA ALA A 72 17.23 0.43 4.86
C ALA A 72 16.45 -0.88 4.85
N THR A 73 16.27 -1.50 6.02
CA THR A 73 15.50 -2.75 6.17
C THR A 73 14.03 -2.46 6.47
N LEU A 74 13.16 -3.41 6.16
CA LEU A 74 11.76 -3.33 6.60
C LEU A 74 11.70 -3.26 8.13
N GLY A 75 10.84 -2.39 8.65
CA GLY A 75 10.65 -2.15 10.07
C GLY A 75 9.36 -2.77 10.61
N PRO A 76 9.30 -3.12 11.89
CA PRO A 76 8.12 -3.76 12.48
C PRO A 76 6.93 -2.80 12.56
N ILE A 77 5.73 -3.36 12.73
CA ILE A 77 4.49 -2.60 12.90
C ILE A 77 4.05 -2.73 14.35
N ARG A 78 3.93 -1.60 15.05
CA ARG A 78 3.43 -1.56 16.43
C ARG A 78 1.93 -1.33 16.45
N ILE A 79 1.19 -2.18 17.13
CA ILE A 79 -0.26 -2.03 17.34
C ILE A 79 -0.52 -2.17 18.84
N ASP A 80 -0.93 -1.07 19.46
CA ASP A 80 -1.03 -0.94 20.92
C ASP A 80 0.30 -1.30 21.62
N ASP A 81 0.33 -2.38 22.39
CA ASP A 81 1.50 -2.86 23.13
C ASP A 81 2.27 -3.99 22.43
N GLU A 82 1.80 -4.42 21.27
CA GLU A 82 2.36 -5.54 20.52
C GLU A 82 3.16 -5.04 19.30
N ILE A 83 4.17 -5.82 18.93
CA ILE A 83 5.06 -5.54 17.80
C ILE A 83 5.00 -6.73 16.86
N PHE A 84 4.67 -6.46 15.60
CA PHE A 84 4.51 -7.47 14.55
C PHE A 84 5.58 -7.30 13.48
N GLU A 85 6.03 -8.43 12.94
CA GLU A 85 6.85 -8.42 11.72
C GLU A 85 5.98 -7.99 10.53
N PRO A 86 6.55 -7.32 9.50
CA PRO A 86 5.78 -6.82 8.35
C PRO A 86 4.98 -7.87 7.58
N PHE A 87 5.37 -9.14 7.69
CA PHE A 87 4.72 -10.23 6.97
C PHE A 87 3.75 -11.05 7.83
N SER A 88 3.58 -10.69 9.11
CA SER A 88 2.58 -11.26 10.03
C SER A 88 1.18 -10.73 9.74
N VAL A 89 0.71 -10.92 8.49
CA VAL A 89 -0.52 -10.32 7.98
C VAL A 89 -1.76 -10.79 8.73
N GLU A 90 -1.80 -12.08 9.05
CA GLU A 90 -2.92 -12.70 9.75
C GLU A 90 -3.02 -12.11 11.16
N GLU A 91 -1.93 -12.11 11.92
CA GLU A 91 -1.89 -11.59 13.29
C GLU A 91 -2.15 -10.07 13.34
N ILE A 92 -1.61 -9.30 12.39
CA ILE A 92 -1.90 -7.88 12.26
C ILE A 92 -3.39 -7.66 12.00
N ASN A 93 -4.00 -8.41 11.08
CA ASN A 93 -5.41 -8.23 10.74
C ASN A 93 -6.37 -8.69 11.84
N GLU A 94 -6.00 -9.67 12.66
CA GLU A 94 -6.77 -10.02 13.87
C GLU A 94 -6.92 -8.83 14.82
N ARG A 95 -5.90 -7.96 14.89
CA ARG A 95 -5.94 -6.72 15.68
C ARG A 95 -6.69 -5.59 14.97
N LEU A 96 -6.50 -5.44 13.67
CA LEU A 96 -7.00 -4.30 12.88
C LEU A 96 -8.46 -4.44 12.42
N ASN A 97 -8.90 -5.65 12.06
CA ASN A 97 -10.24 -5.88 11.52
C ASN A 97 -11.36 -5.40 12.46
N PRO A 98 -11.30 -5.62 13.80
CA PRO A 98 -12.32 -5.10 14.73
C PRO A 98 -12.45 -3.57 14.72
N ALA A 99 -11.39 -2.84 14.34
CA ALA A 99 -11.39 -1.39 14.20
C ALA A 99 -11.81 -0.94 12.78
N GLY A 100 -12.20 -1.86 11.89
CA GLY A 100 -12.56 -1.55 10.51
C GLY A 100 -11.37 -1.18 9.64
N LEU A 101 -10.18 -1.69 9.97
CA LEU A 101 -8.93 -1.49 9.24
C LEU A 101 -8.47 -2.82 8.63
N LEU A 102 -7.79 -2.74 7.51
CA LEU A 102 -7.27 -3.88 6.78
C LEU A 102 -5.82 -3.60 6.37
N TYR A 103 -4.93 -4.50 6.76
CA TYR A 103 -3.54 -4.53 6.34
C TYR A 103 -3.34 -5.61 5.28
N GLY A 104 -2.52 -5.31 4.28
CA GLY A 104 -1.98 -6.33 3.39
C GLY A 104 -0.47 -6.21 3.31
N GLY A 105 0.20 -7.35 3.33
CA GLY A 105 1.65 -7.46 3.26
C GLY A 105 2.06 -8.75 2.56
N GLY A 106 3.01 -8.70 1.64
CA GLY A 106 3.42 -9.91 0.94
C GLY A 106 4.41 -9.65 -0.17
N TYR A 107 4.53 -10.60 -1.09
CA TYR A 107 5.41 -10.47 -2.25
C TYR A 107 4.57 -10.38 -3.52
N GLY A 108 4.73 -9.27 -4.23
CA GLY A 108 4.07 -9.03 -5.50
C GLY A 108 4.93 -9.40 -6.70
N ARG A 109 4.67 -8.71 -7.82
CA ARG A 109 5.46 -8.84 -9.05
C ARG A 109 6.95 -8.57 -8.78
N PHE A 110 7.82 -9.32 -9.43
CA PHE A 110 9.29 -9.27 -9.25
C PHE A 110 9.77 -9.69 -7.86
N ASN A 111 8.93 -10.40 -7.10
CA ASN A 111 9.20 -10.72 -5.69
C ASN A 111 9.48 -9.45 -4.86
N LYS A 112 8.86 -8.32 -5.25
CA LYS A 112 8.91 -7.06 -4.52
C LYS A 112 8.00 -7.18 -3.28
N PRO A 113 8.51 -6.91 -2.06
CA PRO A 113 7.65 -6.73 -0.89
C PRO A 113 6.59 -5.66 -1.16
N SER A 114 5.32 -5.94 -0.90
CA SER A 114 4.23 -4.99 -1.16
C SER A 114 3.37 -4.89 0.08
N PHE A 115 3.01 -3.65 0.42
CA PHE A 115 2.29 -3.31 1.64
C PHE A 115 1.22 -2.26 1.37
N PHE A 116 0.12 -2.35 2.08
CA PHE A 116 -0.89 -1.30 2.13
C PHE A 116 -1.67 -1.36 3.45
N LEU A 117 -2.24 -0.23 3.83
CA LEU A 117 -3.23 -0.11 4.89
C LEU A 117 -4.46 0.60 4.33
N ALA A 118 -5.63 0.03 4.57
CA ALA A 118 -6.89 0.54 4.06
C ALA A 118 -8.01 0.41 5.08
N ARG A 119 -9.13 1.06 4.78
CA ARG A 119 -10.39 0.81 5.47
C ARG A 119 -10.94 -0.56 5.06
N LEU A 120 -11.26 -1.42 6.02
CA LEU A 120 -12.02 -2.64 5.77
C LEU A 120 -13.47 -2.26 5.47
N ARG A 121 -13.95 -2.55 4.25
CA ARG A 121 -15.32 -2.20 3.81
C ARG A 121 -16.29 -3.36 3.98
N ALA A 122 -15.84 -4.55 3.61
CA ALA A 122 -16.60 -5.78 3.73
C ALA A 122 -15.63 -6.96 3.91
N PHE A 123 -16.17 -8.02 4.49
CA PHE A 123 -15.52 -9.31 4.62
C PHE A 123 -16.56 -10.37 4.27
N ASP A 124 -16.21 -11.23 3.32
CA ASP A 124 -17.05 -12.33 2.87
C ASP A 124 -16.28 -13.65 2.99
N GLU A 125 -17.00 -14.72 3.30
CA GLU A 125 -16.48 -16.08 3.20
C GLU A 125 -17.13 -16.75 1.99
N ILE A 126 -16.31 -17.10 1.00
CA ILE A 126 -16.77 -17.70 -0.26
C ILE A 126 -16.07 -19.04 -0.43
N TYR A 127 -16.83 -20.13 -0.28
CA TYR A 127 -16.28 -21.48 -0.14
C TYR A 127 -15.31 -21.57 1.04
N ASP A 128 -14.05 -21.93 0.82
CA ASP A 128 -12.99 -21.94 1.84
C ASP A 128 -12.11 -20.67 1.80
N TYR A 129 -12.50 -19.63 1.04
CA TYR A 129 -11.75 -18.39 0.92
C TYR A 129 -12.31 -17.27 1.78
N HIS A 130 -11.39 -16.52 2.37
CA HIS A 130 -11.63 -15.27 3.08
C HIS A 130 -11.43 -14.10 2.13
N VAL A 131 -12.49 -13.35 1.82
CA VAL A 131 -12.47 -12.27 0.84
C VAL A 131 -12.61 -10.93 1.57
N TYR A 132 -11.54 -10.15 1.56
CA TYR A 132 -11.48 -8.82 2.16
C TYR A 132 -11.65 -7.75 1.09
N HIS A 133 -12.62 -6.86 1.32
CA HIS A 133 -12.84 -5.68 0.47
C HIS A 133 -12.19 -4.46 1.13
N ALA A 134 -11.10 -4.00 0.54
CA ALA A 134 -10.38 -2.79 0.92
C ALA A 134 -11.00 -1.56 0.24
N GLY A 135 -11.35 -0.56 1.04
CA GLY A 135 -11.92 0.70 0.58
C GLY A 135 -10.86 1.74 0.23
N GLU A 136 -10.95 2.89 0.90
CA GLU A 136 -9.94 3.95 0.86
C GLU A 136 -8.63 3.43 1.46
N GLU A 137 -7.54 3.66 0.74
CA GLU A 137 -6.20 3.29 1.16
C GLU A 137 -5.54 4.46 1.89
N PHE A 138 -5.23 4.26 3.17
CA PHE A 138 -4.49 5.25 3.96
C PHE A 138 -3.03 5.36 3.51
N CYS A 139 -2.44 4.23 3.10
CA CYS A 139 -1.13 4.20 2.47
C CYS A 139 -0.95 2.93 1.65
N ARG A 140 -0.06 3.01 0.65
CA ARG A 140 0.38 1.89 -0.19
C ARG A 140 1.72 2.17 -0.88
N ASP A 141 2.29 1.14 -1.47
CA ASP A 141 3.47 1.22 -2.34
C ASP A 141 3.10 1.48 -3.83
N LEU A 142 4.11 1.65 -4.69
CA LEU A 142 3.94 1.89 -6.13
C LEU A 142 3.20 0.77 -6.87
N LEU A 143 3.40 -0.47 -6.45
CA LEU A 143 2.76 -1.64 -7.07
C LEU A 143 1.41 -1.86 -6.40
N ALA A 144 0.34 -1.40 -7.05
CA ALA A 144 -1.00 -1.49 -6.51
C ALA A 144 -1.90 -2.37 -7.40
N PRO A 145 -1.80 -3.71 -7.32
CA PRO A 145 -2.72 -4.59 -8.03
C PRO A 145 -4.12 -4.45 -7.45
N ALA A 146 -5.15 -4.54 -8.30
CA ALA A 146 -6.54 -4.39 -7.89
C ALA A 146 -7.09 -5.56 -7.06
N ALA A 147 -6.49 -6.74 -7.19
CA ALA A 147 -6.78 -7.88 -6.34
C ALA A 147 -5.51 -8.72 -6.12
N MET A 148 -5.42 -9.37 -4.96
CA MET A 148 -4.32 -10.25 -4.59
C MET A 148 -4.85 -11.50 -3.90
N LEU A 149 -4.16 -12.62 -4.08
CA LEU A 149 -4.42 -13.88 -3.37
C LEU A 149 -3.19 -14.24 -2.55
N GLN A 150 -3.40 -14.51 -1.26
CA GLN A 150 -2.37 -15.00 -0.35
C GLN A 150 -2.95 -16.15 0.48
N GLY A 151 -2.49 -17.36 0.24
CA GLY A 151 -3.08 -18.56 0.84
C GLY A 151 -4.55 -18.69 0.46
N ARG A 152 -5.45 -18.60 1.44
CA ARG A 152 -6.91 -18.57 1.25
C ARG A 152 -7.52 -17.18 1.39
N CYS A 153 -6.70 -16.14 1.54
CA CYS A 153 -7.13 -14.77 1.70
C CYS A 153 -7.07 -14.03 0.36
N ILE A 154 -8.20 -13.52 -0.11
CA ILE A 154 -8.31 -12.66 -1.28
C ILE A 154 -8.50 -11.23 -0.81
N PHE A 155 -7.66 -10.32 -1.29
CA PHE A 155 -7.75 -8.89 -1.00
C PHE A 155 -8.19 -8.16 -2.26
N ILE A 156 -9.39 -7.59 -2.25
CA ILE A 156 -9.97 -6.80 -3.33
C ILE A 156 -9.81 -5.32 -2.98
N ARG A 157 -9.12 -4.55 -3.82
CA ARG A 157 -8.78 -3.14 -3.57
C ARG A 157 -9.67 -2.22 -4.41
N GLU A 158 -10.77 -1.76 -3.82
CA GLU A 158 -11.81 -0.97 -4.50
C GLU A 158 -11.28 0.36 -5.04
N GLU A 159 -10.33 1.00 -4.35
CA GLU A 159 -9.65 2.20 -4.86
C GLU A 159 -8.92 1.89 -6.18
N GLN A 160 -8.18 0.79 -6.23
CA GLN A 160 -7.43 0.38 -7.44
C GLN A 160 -8.34 -0.07 -8.57
N ILE A 161 -9.46 -0.74 -8.27
CA ILE A 161 -10.48 -1.09 -9.27
C ILE A 161 -11.04 0.19 -9.91
N ARG A 162 -11.33 1.22 -9.10
CA ARG A 162 -11.83 2.51 -9.63
C ARG A 162 -10.84 3.17 -10.58
N VAL A 163 -9.54 3.09 -10.30
CA VAL A 163 -8.49 3.59 -11.20
C VAL A 163 -8.45 2.79 -12.50
N LEU A 164 -8.62 1.47 -12.46
CA LEU A 164 -8.61 0.63 -13.67
C LEU A 164 -9.84 0.80 -14.58
N LEU A 165 -10.98 1.17 -14.01
CA LEU A 165 -12.23 1.32 -14.75
C LEU A 165 -12.41 2.70 -15.40
N TRP A 166 -11.53 3.65 -15.09
CA TRP A 166 -11.52 5.00 -15.66
C TRP A 166 -10.51 5.10 -16.81
#